data_AF-A0A7J2HMB6-F1
#
_entry.id   AF-A0A7J2HMB6-F1
#
_cell.length_a   1.000
_cell.length_b   1.000
_cell.length_c   1.000
_cell.angle_alpha   90.00
_cell.angle_beta   90.00
_cell.angle_gamma   90.00
#
_symmetry.space_group_name_H-M   'P 1'
#
loop_
_entity.id
_entity.type
_entity.pdbx_description
1 polymer ?
#
loop_
_entity_poly.entity_id
_entity_poly.type
_entity_poly.pdbx_seq_one_letter_code
_entity_poly.pdbx_strand_id
1 'polypeptide(L)'
;MSTAFYWDKEQKMPVFERRAGGLDEQRHMHYIFNRSNLIKLLKADETTLVWDEYGTPYTVASILKEIYRSGVIILDEMYFPEWEAENEKRQ
;
A
#
# COMPACT_ATOMS: atom_id res chain seq x y z
N MET A 1 6.80 1.69 17.61
CA MET A 1 6.01 0.88 16.67
C MET A 1 6.46 1.27 15.27
N SER A 2 6.83 0.31 14.41
CA SER A 2 7.32 0.61 13.06
C SER A 2 6.13 0.81 12.13
N THR A 3 6.01 2.03 11.62
CA THR A 3 5.16 2.40 10.49
C THR A 3 6.06 2.52 9.26
N ALA A 4 5.56 2.15 8.08
CA ALA A 4 6.24 2.38 6.81
C ALA A 4 5.24 2.80 5.74
N PHE A 5 5.62 3.77 4.92
CA PHE A 5 4.82 4.24 3.77
C PHE A 5 5.39 3.72 2.46
N TYR A 6 4.50 3.34 1.54
CA TYR A 6 4.85 2.80 0.24
C TYR A 6 4.24 3.66 -0.86
N TRP A 7 5.04 4.02 -1.85
CA TRP A 7 4.67 4.90 -2.95
C TRP A 7 5.23 4.42 -4.30
N ASP A 8 4.52 4.77 -5.36
CA ASP A 8 5.03 4.71 -6.73
C ASP A 8 5.86 5.99 -6.96
N LYS A 9 7.18 5.83 -7.12
CA LYS A 9 8.09 6.97 -7.32
C LYS A 9 7.87 7.69 -8.65
N GLU A 10 7.44 6.99 -9.69
CA GLU A 10 7.23 7.57 -11.02
C GLU A 10 5.96 8.41 -11.03
N GLN A 11 4.87 7.84 -10.50
CA GLN A 11 3.58 8.54 -10.41
C GLN A 11 3.56 9.54 -9.25
N LYS A 12 4.50 9.44 -8.31
CA LYS A 12 4.54 10.18 -7.03
C LYS A 12 3.26 9.98 -6.22
N MET A 13 2.71 8.76 -6.25
CA MET A 13 1.42 8.44 -5.64
C MET A 13 1.61 7.46 -4.47
N PRO A 14 0.96 7.70 -3.32
CA PRO A 14 0.96 6.74 -2.23
C PRO A 14 0.21 5.48 -2.67
N VAL A 15 0.79 4.31 -2.38
CA VAL A 15 0.18 3.01 -2.63
C VAL A 15 -0.50 2.51 -1.36
N PHE A 16 0.22 2.42 -0.24
CA PHE A 16 -0.33 1.99 1.05
C PHE A 16 0.56 2.38 2.24
N GLU A 17 0.00 2.23 3.44
CA GLU A 17 0.76 2.27 4.70
C GLU A 17 0.83 0.87 5.31
N ARG A 18 1.97 0.53 5.91
CA ARG A 18 2.16 -0.68 6.70
C ARG A 18 2.38 -0.34 8.17
N ARG A 19 1.69 -1.03 9.08
CA ARG A 19 1.83 -0.87 10.54
C ARG A 19 2.00 -2.18 11.26
N ALA A 20 2.80 -2.17 12.33
CA ALA A 20 2.69 -3.19 13.37
C ALA A 20 1.36 -3.02 14.13
N GLY A 21 0.67 -4.13 14.41
CA GLY A 21 -0.59 -4.12 15.16
C GLY A 21 -1.62 -5.13 14.71
N GLY A 22 -1.19 -6.16 13.96
CA GLY A 22 -2.03 -7.20 13.39
C GLY A 22 -2.92 -7.97 14.36
N LEU A 23 -3.68 -8.92 13.82
CA LEU A 23 -4.72 -9.66 14.55
C LEU A 23 -4.16 -10.74 15.48
N ASP A 24 -3.10 -11.42 15.07
CA ASP A 24 -2.51 -12.57 15.77
C ASP A 24 -1.01 -12.70 15.47
N GLU A 25 -0.32 -13.67 16.08
CA GLU A 25 1.12 -13.90 15.90
C GLU A 25 1.51 -14.20 14.44
N GLN A 26 0.62 -14.81 13.66
CA GLN A 26 0.86 -15.11 12.25
C GLN A 26 0.60 -13.89 11.39
N ARG A 27 -0.50 -13.17 11.66
CA ARG A 27 -0.96 -11.97 10.94
C ARG A 27 -0.73 -10.73 11.79
N HIS A 28 0.54 -10.37 11.96
CA HIS A 28 0.98 -9.31 12.87
C HIS A 28 1.12 -7.92 12.22
N MET A 29 0.88 -7.80 10.91
CA MET A 29 1.00 -6.54 10.16
C MET A 29 -0.33 -6.08 9.57
N HIS A 30 -0.59 -4.78 9.64
CA HIS A 30 -1.68 -4.11 8.95
C HIS A 30 -1.17 -3.46 7.67
N TYR A 31 -1.92 -3.62 6.58
CA TYR A 31 -1.69 -2.94 5.30
C TYR A 31 -2.93 -2.11 4.97
N ILE A 32 -2.79 -0.80 5.05
CA ILE A 32 -3.89 0.16 4.97
C ILE A 32 -3.92 0.74 3.57
N PHE A 33 -5.06 0.57 2.91
CA PHE A 33 -5.33 1.05 1.56
C PHE A 33 -6.62 1.86 1.52
N ASN A 34 -6.73 2.80 0.58
CA ASN A 34 -8.04 3.13 0.02
C ASN A 34 -8.42 2.09 -1.06
N ARG A 35 -9.68 2.04 -1.46
CA ARG A 35 -10.13 1.04 -2.44
C ARG A 35 -9.40 1.13 -3.78
N SER A 36 -9.21 2.36 -4.28
CA SER A 36 -8.58 2.61 -5.58
C SER A 36 -7.16 2.03 -5.64
N ASN A 37 -6.36 2.26 -4.60
CA ASN A 37 -4.99 1.80 -4.49
C ASN A 37 -4.89 0.30 -4.32
N LEU A 38 -5.77 -0.31 -3.53
CA LEU A 38 -5.80 -1.77 -3.41
C LEU A 38 -6.10 -2.40 -4.78
N ILE A 39 -7.08 -1.88 -5.50
CA ILE A 39 -7.43 -2.38 -6.84
C ILE A 39 -6.25 -2.19 -7.81
N LYS A 40 -5.59 -1.02 -7.78
CA LYS A 40 -4.40 -0.75 -8.60
C LYS A 40 -3.27 -1.74 -8.28
N LEU A 41 -2.96 -1.98 -7.00
CA LEU A 41 -1.93 -2.92 -6.58
C LEU A 41 -2.24 -4.35 -7.07
N LEU A 42 -3.49 -4.81 -6.88
CA LEU A 42 -3.92 -6.16 -7.28
C LEU A 42 -3.96 -6.38 -8.79
N LYS A 43 -4.04 -5.31 -9.58
CA LYS A 43 -4.04 -5.35 -11.05
C LYS A 43 -2.67 -5.06 -11.67
N ALA A 44 -1.71 -4.59 -10.88
CA ALA A 44 -0.39 -4.24 -11.37
C ALA A 44 0.39 -5.50 -11.81
N ASP A 45 1.34 -5.31 -12.74
CA ASP A 45 2.25 -6.38 -13.12
C ASP A 45 3.13 -6.75 -11.91
N GLU A 46 3.37 -8.04 -11.70
CA GLU A 46 4.13 -8.56 -10.56
C GLU A 46 5.56 -7.99 -10.43
N THR A 47 6.15 -7.56 -11.55
CA THR A 47 7.49 -6.94 -11.61
C THR A 47 7.47 -5.43 -11.38
N THR A 48 6.29 -4.81 -11.34
CA THR A 48 6.12 -3.38 -11.05
C THR A 48 6.75 -3.05 -9.71
N LEU A 49 7.48 -1.94 -9.66
CA LEU A 49 8.17 -1.49 -8.47
C LEU A 49 7.28 -0.58 -7.62
N VAL A 50 7.38 -0.77 -6.31
CA VAL A 50 6.85 0.10 -5.26
C VAL A 50 8.00 0.39 -4.32
N TRP A 51 8.11 1.62 -3.83
CA TRP A 51 9.22 2.01 -2.97
C TRP A 51 8.73 2.35 -1.58
N ASP A 52 9.53 2.00 -0.58
CA ASP A 52 9.29 2.51 0.77
C ASP A 52 9.73 3.98 0.91
N GLU A 53 9.45 4.56 2.07
CA GLU A 53 9.75 5.95 2.38
C GLU A 53 11.25 6.29 2.37
N TYR A 54 12.12 5.28 2.52
CA TYR A 54 13.57 5.41 2.47
C TYR A 54 14.14 5.19 1.06
N GLY A 55 13.26 4.89 0.09
CA GLY A 55 13.61 4.71 -1.30
C GLY A 55 14.07 3.31 -1.67
N THR A 56 13.88 2.31 -0.80
CA THR A 56 14.14 0.91 -1.08
C THR A 56 13.08 0.35 -2.03
N PRO A 57 13.46 -0.29 -3.15
CA PRO A 57 12.51 -0.87 -4.09
C PRO A 57 12.00 -2.24 -3.63
N TYR A 58 10.72 -2.47 -3.86
CA TYR A 58 10.02 -3.75 -3.70
C TYR A 58 9.23 -4.03 -4.98
N THR A 59 9.08 -5.30 -5.35
CA THR A 59 8.14 -5.66 -6.43
C THR A 59 6.74 -5.86 -5.87
N VAL A 60 5.71 -5.63 -6.68
CA VAL A 60 4.32 -5.97 -6.32
C VAL A 60 4.21 -7.42 -5.85
N ALA A 61 4.89 -8.38 -6.50
CA ALA A 61 4.93 -9.76 -6.06
C ALA A 61 5.48 -9.94 -4.63
N SER A 62 6.56 -9.23 -4.28
CA SER A 62 7.14 -9.29 -2.92
C SER A 62 6.18 -8.73 -1.87
N ILE A 63 5.51 -7.63 -2.18
CA ILE A 63 4.50 -7.01 -1.30
C ILE A 63 3.30 -7.95 -1.11
N LEU A 64 2.73 -8.48 -2.20
CA LEU A 64 1.60 -9.41 -2.11
C LEU A 64 1.96 -10.66 -1.31
N LYS A 65 3.17 -11.21 -1.50
CA LYS A 65 3.67 -12.34 -0.71
C LYS A 65 3.77 -12.01 0.78
N GLU A 66 4.21 -10.81 1.15
CA GLU A 66 4.26 -10.36 2.55
C GLU A 66 2.84 -10.25 3.12
N ILE A 67 1.92 -9.61 2.39
CA ILE A 67 0.51 -9.46 2.77
C ILE A 67 -0.14 -10.84 2.98
N TYR A 68 0.05 -11.78 2.06
CA TYR A 68 -0.53 -13.11 2.19
C TYR A 68 0.04 -13.92 3.36
N ARG A 69 1.30 -13.69 3.73
CA ARG A 69 1.96 -14.42 4.82
C ARG A 69 1.61 -13.88 6.19
N SER A 70 1.55 -12.56 6.34
CA SER A 70 1.52 -11.92 7.67
C SER A 70 0.59 -10.71 7.77
N GLY A 71 -0.20 -10.44 6.73
CA GLY A 71 -0.99 -9.23 6.63
C GLY A 71 -2.46 -9.37 6.98
N VAL A 72 -3.00 -8.28 7.51
CA VAL A 72 -4.42 -7.94 7.49
C VAL A 72 -4.57 -6.69 6.63
N ILE A 73 -5.46 -6.76 5.63
CA ILE A 73 -5.81 -5.61 4.79
C ILE A 73 -6.85 -4.78 5.53
N ILE A 74 -6.57 -3.49 5.69
CA ILE A 74 -7.52 -2.49 6.20
C ILE A 74 -7.88 -1.58 5.03
N LEU A 75 -9.18 -1.43 4.78
CA LEU A 75 -9.72 -0.47 3.82
C LEU A 75 -10.17 0.77 4.58
N ASP A 76 -9.49 1.89 4.34
CA ASP A 76 -9.82 3.19 4.91
C ASP A 76 -9.86 4.26 3.81
N GLU A 77 -11.08 4.65 3.42
CA GLU A 77 -11.31 5.60 2.33
C GLU A 77 -10.94 7.05 2.73
N MET A 78 -10.86 7.36 4.04
CA MET A 78 -10.48 8.70 4.53
C MET A 78 -8.99 8.86 4.76
N TYR A 79 -8.20 7.81 4.51
CA TYR A 79 -6.80 7.74 4.88
C TYR A 79 -5.85 8.39 3.87
N PHE A 80 -6.33 8.65 2.65
CA PHE A 80 -5.62 9.37 1.59
C PHE A 80 -6.48 10.50 0.97
N PRO A 81 -7.10 11.38 1.77
CA PRO A 81 -8.19 12.24 1.33
C PRO A 81 -7.72 13.39 0.42
N GLU A 82 -6.44 13.78 0.50
CA GLU A 82 -5.87 14.81 -0.39
C GLU A 82 -5.74 14.33 -1.86
N TRP A 83 -5.95 13.03 -2.12
CA TRP A 83 -5.66 12.39 -3.40
C TRP A 83 -6.90 12.11 -4.28
N GLU A 84 -8.10 11.99 -3.68
CA GLU A 84 -9.34 11.94 -4.48
C GLU A 84 -9.61 13.30 -5.14
N ALA A 85 -9.35 14.39 -4.41
CA ALA A 85 -9.55 15.77 -4.89
C ALA A 85 -8.63 16.15 -6.09
N GLU A 86 -7.51 15.46 -6.29
CA GLU A 86 -6.60 15.69 -7.43
C GLU A 86 -6.99 14.84 -8.65
N ASN A 87 -7.56 13.64 -8.45
CA ASN A 87 -8.03 12.77 -9.52
C ASN A 87 -9.40 13.23 -10.09
N GLU A 88 -10.28 13.80 -9.27
CA GLU A 88 -11.54 14.41 -9.75
C GLU A 88 -11.31 15.64 -10.63
N LYS A 89 -10.21 16.39 -10.43
CA LYS A 89 -9.85 17.54 -11.28
C LYS A 89 -9.28 17.16 -12.65
N ARG A 90 -8.98 15.87 -12.88
CA ARG A 90 -8.39 15.36 -14.12
C ARG A 90 -9.39 14.60 -15.01
N GLN A 91 -10.65 14.49 -14.58
CA GLN A 91 -11.78 14.00 -15.40
C GLN A 91 -12.60 15.18 -15.93
#